data_AF-A0A6I5YW80-F1
#
_entry.id   AF-A0A6I5YW80-F1
#
_cell.length_a   1.000
_cell.length_b   1.000
_cell.length_c   1.000
_cell.angle_alpha   90.00
_cell.angle_beta   90.00
_cell.angle_gamma   90.00
#
_symmetry.space_group_name_H-M   'P 1'
#
loop_
_entity.id
_entity.type
_entity.pdbx_description
1 polymer ?
#
loop_
_entity_poly.entity_id
_entity_poly.type
_entity_poly.pdbx_seq_one_letter_code
_entity_poly.pdbx_strand_id
1 'polypeptide(L)'
;MTVSTDDVATGDGDPLSIFREQLERAAARANRGGGLIYELYVERLSAEVSDLLATISSDLMDAATKLAHEYGYGDHEEECDLEPGACSLTGLDMNCCPCGRHP
;
A
#
# COMPACT_ATOMS: atom_id res chain seq x y z
N MET A 1 -19.57 28.42 -26.90
CA MET A 1 -18.17 28.45 -26.45
C MET A 1 -17.95 27.19 -25.64
N THR A 2 -17.54 26.10 -26.29
CA THR A 2 -17.17 24.85 -25.63
C THR A 2 -15.66 24.78 -25.68
N VAL A 3 -15.01 25.07 -24.56
CA VAL A 3 -13.56 24.92 -24.46
C VAL A 3 -13.31 23.45 -24.14
N SER A 4 -12.81 22.71 -25.14
CA SER A 4 -12.25 21.37 -24.93
C SER A 4 -10.95 21.56 -24.14
N THR A 5 -10.90 21.00 -22.94
CA THR A 5 -9.69 20.94 -22.12
C THR A 5 -9.06 19.56 -22.30
N ASP A 6 -8.49 19.33 -23.47
CA ASP A 6 -7.60 18.20 -23.75
C ASP A 6 -6.24 18.76 -24.14
N ASP A 7 -5.59 19.49 -23.23
CA ASP A 7 -4.20 19.91 -23.41
C ASP A 7 -3.55 20.14 -22.05
N VAL A 8 -3.23 19.05 -21.36
CA VAL A 8 -2.11 19.02 -20.40
C VAL A 8 -1.18 17.90 -20.81
N ALA A 9 -0.41 18.15 -21.87
CA ALA A 9 0.79 17.41 -22.17
C ALA A 9 1.95 18.01 -21.36
N THR A 10 2.56 17.22 -20.47
CA THR A 10 3.91 17.49 -19.95
C THR A 10 4.59 16.15 -19.65
N GLY A 11 5.41 15.70 -20.61
CA GLY A 11 6.24 14.49 -20.57
C GLY A 11 5.78 13.44 -21.58
N ASP A 12 6.61 13.07 -22.55
CA ASP A 12 6.32 12.15 -23.67
C ASP A 12 6.08 10.66 -23.29
N GLY A 13 5.25 10.40 -22.27
CA GLY A 13 4.90 9.07 -21.80
C GLY A 13 3.39 8.95 -21.58
N ASP A 14 2.83 7.79 -21.92
CA ASP A 14 1.48 7.40 -21.53
C ASP A 14 1.29 7.60 -20.01
N PRO A 15 0.18 8.18 -19.53
CA PRO A 15 -0.01 8.54 -18.12
C PRO A 15 0.14 7.36 -17.15
N LEU A 16 -0.24 6.14 -17.55
CA LEU A 16 -0.02 4.95 -16.74
C LEU A 16 1.45 4.53 -16.69
N SER A 17 2.21 4.79 -17.76
CA SER A 17 3.66 4.59 -17.79
C SER A 17 4.37 5.54 -16.82
N ILE A 18 3.96 6.81 -16.79
CA ILE A 18 4.48 7.79 -15.83
C ILE A 18 4.13 7.37 -14.39
N PHE A 19 2.88 6.96 -14.16
CA PHE A 19 2.45 6.48 -12.85
C PHE A 19 3.25 5.25 -12.40
N ARG A 20 3.54 4.31 -13.31
CA ARG A 20 4.40 3.15 -13.01
C ARG A 20 5.80 3.57 -12.54
N GLU A 21 6.43 4.52 -13.21
CA GLU A 21 7.74 5.04 -12.75
C GLU A 21 7.66 5.69 -11.38
N GLN A 22 6.56 6.40 -11.09
CA GLN A 22 6.33 7.01 -9.78
C GLN A 22 6.15 5.94 -8.69
N LEU A 23 5.40 4.87 -8.99
CA LEU A 23 5.24 3.70 -8.11
C LEU A 23 6.57 3.02 -7.81
N GLU A 24 7.40 2.78 -8.81
CA GLU A 24 8.72 2.16 -8.60
C GLU A 24 9.60 3.01 -7.67
N ARG A 25 9.59 4.33 -7.86
CA ARG A 25 10.30 5.26 -6.97
C ARG A 25 9.71 5.28 -5.56
N ALA A 26 8.39 5.20 -5.42
CA ALA A 26 7.70 5.13 -4.12
C ALA A 26 8.05 3.84 -3.38
N ALA A 27 8.00 2.69 -4.06
CA ALA A 27 8.40 1.40 -3.50
C ALA A 27 9.87 1.39 -3.06
N ALA A 28 10.77 1.98 -3.86
CA ALA A 28 12.17 2.13 -3.47
C ALA A 28 12.35 3.02 -2.21
N ARG A 29 11.55 4.09 -2.08
CA ARG A 29 11.56 4.95 -0.87
C ARG A 29 10.98 4.24 0.34
N ALA A 30 9.84 3.58 0.21
CA ALA A 30 9.18 2.83 1.27
C ALA A 30 10.12 1.77 1.87
N ASN A 31 10.87 1.07 1.02
CA ASN A 31 11.85 0.07 1.43
C ASN A 31 13.10 0.65 2.13
N ARG A 32 13.44 1.93 1.92
CA ARG A 32 14.65 2.52 2.52
C ARG A 32 14.50 2.64 4.04
N GLY A 33 15.51 2.13 4.76
CA GLY A 33 15.56 2.23 6.21
C GLY A 33 14.44 1.48 6.94
N GLY A 34 13.73 0.57 6.24
CA GLY A 34 12.65 -0.24 6.82
C GLY A 34 13.10 -1.60 7.36
N GLY A 35 14.37 -1.97 7.18
CA GLY A 35 14.90 -3.25 7.69
C GLY A 35 14.23 -4.50 7.09
N LEU A 36 13.54 -4.37 5.95
CA LEU A 36 12.70 -5.40 5.32
C LEU A 36 11.45 -5.78 6.13
N ILE A 37 11.00 -4.93 7.05
CA ILE A 37 9.70 -5.06 7.72
C ILE A 37 8.61 -4.76 6.70
N TYR A 38 7.76 -5.74 6.42
CA TYR A 38 6.77 -5.67 5.34
C TYR A 38 5.64 -4.69 5.68
N GLU A 39 5.17 -4.70 6.91
CA GLU A 39 4.09 -3.86 7.41
C GLU A 39 4.48 -2.38 7.33
N LEU A 40 5.72 -2.06 7.72
CA LEU A 40 6.27 -0.71 7.59
C LEU A 40 6.46 -0.30 6.13
N TYR A 41 6.79 -1.25 5.25
CA TYR A 41 6.84 -1.01 3.81
C TYR A 41 5.45 -0.67 3.26
N VAL A 42 4.43 -1.48 3.55
CA VAL A 42 3.05 -1.26 3.09
C VAL A 42 2.50 0.04 3.62
N GLU A 43 2.71 0.37 4.90
CA GLU A 43 2.25 1.63 5.50
C GLU A 43 2.82 2.85 4.74
N ARG A 44 4.14 2.85 4.52
CA ARG A 44 4.82 3.95 3.82
C ARG A 44 4.45 4.03 2.34
N LEU A 45 4.38 2.88 1.68
CA LEU A 45 3.96 2.81 0.28
C LEU A 45 2.53 3.32 0.15
N SER A 46 1.62 2.86 1.00
CA SER A 46 0.20 3.25 0.94
C SER A 46 0.02 4.75 1.13
N ALA A 47 0.74 5.36 2.08
CA ALA A 47 0.73 6.81 2.26
C ALA A 47 1.14 7.56 0.97
N GLU A 48 2.27 7.19 0.35
CA GLU A 48 2.73 7.87 -0.87
C GLU A 48 1.82 7.60 -2.09
N VAL A 49 1.32 6.37 -2.23
CA VAL A 49 0.50 5.99 -3.40
C VAL A 49 -0.90 6.59 -3.34
N SER A 50 -1.48 6.77 -2.15
CA SER A 50 -2.75 7.49 -2.01
C SER A 50 -2.65 8.93 -2.54
N ASP A 51 -1.52 9.62 -2.29
CA ASP A 51 -1.28 10.96 -2.83
C ASP A 51 -1.13 10.95 -4.36
N LEU A 52 -0.45 9.94 -4.92
CA LEU A 52 -0.30 9.79 -6.37
C LEU A 52 -1.66 9.53 -7.05
N LEU A 53 -2.46 8.61 -6.50
CA LEU A 53 -3.78 8.28 -7.04
C LEU A 53 -4.72 9.49 -7.03
N ALA A 54 -4.61 10.40 -6.06
CA ALA A 54 -5.42 11.62 -6.02
C ALA A 54 -5.19 12.56 -7.23
N THR A 55 -4.09 12.38 -7.97
CA THR A 55 -3.77 13.17 -9.17
C THR A 55 -4.15 12.50 -10.49
N ILE A 56 -4.56 11.23 -10.45
CA ILE A 56 -4.92 10.45 -11.64
C ILE A 56 -6.35 10.80 -12.09
N SER A 57 -6.57 10.85 -13.40
CA SER A 57 -7.91 11.05 -13.97
C SER A 57 -8.84 9.88 -13.63
N SER A 58 -10.14 10.15 -13.47
CA SER A 58 -11.15 9.12 -13.16
C SER A 58 -11.10 7.94 -14.13
N ASP A 59 -10.83 8.21 -15.40
CA ASP A 59 -10.87 7.21 -16.48
C ASP A 59 -9.72 6.20 -16.39
N LEU A 60 -8.64 6.57 -15.68
CA LEU A 60 -7.46 5.73 -15.47
C LEU A 60 -7.38 5.18 -14.04
N MET A 61 -8.28 5.58 -13.14
CA MET A 61 -8.22 5.25 -11.72
C MET A 61 -8.21 3.74 -11.46
N ASP A 62 -9.05 2.99 -12.17
CA ASP A 62 -9.12 1.53 -12.04
C ASP A 62 -7.82 0.85 -12.47
N ALA A 63 -7.21 1.33 -13.56
CA ALA A 63 -5.96 0.80 -14.07
C ALA A 63 -4.79 1.15 -13.15
N ALA A 64 -4.74 2.40 -12.67
CA ALA A 64 -3.73 2.87 -11.72
C ALA A 64 -3.82 2.13 -10.38
N THR A 65 -5.03 1.92 -9.85
CA THR A 65 -5.24 1.18 -8.60
C THR A 65 -4.79 -0.27 -8.71
N LYS A 66 -5.10 -0.95 -9.83
CA LYS A 66 -4.60 -2.31 -10.08
C LYS A 66 -3.07 -2.35 -10.12
N LEU A 67 -2.46 -1.38 -10.79
CA LEU A 67 -1.00 -1.28 -10.84
C LEU A 67 -0.39 -1.07 -9.45
N ALA A 68 -1.01 -0.21 -8.63
CA ALA A 68 -0.58 0.04 -7.27
C ALA A 68 -0.65 -1.22 -6.40
N HIS A 69 -1.70 -2.03 -6.53
CA HIS A 69 -1.81 -3.32 -5.83
C HIS A 69 -0.66 -4.28 -6.15
N GLU A 70 -0.11 -4.26 -7.37
CA GLU A 70 1.06 -5.10 -7.72
C GLU A 70 2.31 -4.75 -6.88
N TYR A 71 2.35 -3.57 -6.27
CA TYR A 71 3.44 -3.14 -5.39
C TYR A 71 3.13 -3.32 -3.89
N GLY A 72 1.93 -3.81 -3.53
CA GLY A 72 1.48 -3.99 -2.14
C GLY A 72 0.64 -2.83 -1.60
N TYR A 73 0.13 -1.95 -2.46
CA TYR A 73 -0.83 -0.92 -2.04
C TYR A 73 -2.11 -1.56 -1.52
N GLY A 74 -2.56 -1.17 -0.33
CA GLY A 74 -3.80 -1.71 0.26
C GLY A 74 -3.67 -3.11 0.87
N ASP A 75 -2.48 -3.72 0.83
CA ASP A 75 -2.18 -5.00 1.49
C ASP A 75 -1.89 -4.77 2.97
N HIS A 76 -2.80 -4.11 3.69
CA HIS A 76 -2.75 -4.13 5.14
C HIS A 76 -3.06 -5.56 5.56
N GLU A 77 -2.09 -6.25 6.18
CA GLU A 77 -2.31 -7.58 6.72
C GLU A 77 -3.60 -7.56 7.55
N GLU A 78 -4.51 -8.48 7.22
CA GLU A 78 -5.68 -8.70 8.05
C GLU A 78 -5.22 -9.07 9.46
N GLU A 79 -5.98 -8.66 10.46
CA GLU A 79 -5.73 -8.99 11.87
C GLU A 79 -5.28 -10.44 11.96
N CYS A 80 -4.12 -10.72 12.57
CA CYS A 80 -3.67 -12.08 12.76
C CYS A 80 -4.81 -12.87 13.40
N ASP A 81 -5.42 -13.78 12.65
CA ASP A 81 -6.45 -14.69 13.14
C ASP A 81 -5.78 -15.60 14.17
N LEU A 82 -5.77 -15.11 15.42
CA LEU A 82 -5.28 -15.83 16.56
C LEU A 82 -6.11 -17.11 16.67
N GLU A 83 -5.43 -18.26 16.69
CA GLU A 83 -6.13 -19.53 16.87
C GLU A 83 -7.00 -19.46 18.14
N PRO A 84 -8.22 -20.05 18.12
CA PRO A 84 -9.05 -20.10 19.32
C PRO A 84 -8.29 -20.74 20.49
N GLY A 85 -8.05 -19.95 21.56
CA GLY A 85 -7.22 -20.37 22.69
C GLY A 85 -5.79 -19.84 22.67
N ALA A 86 -5.43 -18.96 21.72
CA ALA A 86 -4.18 -18.23 21.71
C ALA A 86 -4.26 -16.90 22.50
N CYS A 87 -3.14 -16.52 23.09
CA CYS A 87 -2.93 -15.28 23.79
C CYS A 87 -2.97 -14.09 22.82
N SER A 88 -3.82 -13.09 23.09
CA SER A 88 -3.87 -11.87 22.28
C SER A 88 -2.60 -11.01 22.32
N LEU A 89 -1.73 -11.21 23.32
CA LEU A 89 -0.48 -10.48 23.48
C LEU A 89 0.73 -11.18 22.84
N THR A 90 0.73 -12.50 22.76
CA THR A 90 1.91 -13.29 22.35
C THR A 90 1.65 -14.25 21.20
N GLY A 91 0.38 -14.49 20.86
CA GLY A 91 -0.02 -15.49 19.87
C GLY A 91 0.19 -16.95 20.28
N LEU A 92 0.67 -17.20 21.50
CA LEU A 92 0.90 -18.56 22.01
C LEU A 92 -0.37 -19.14 22.63
N ASP A 93 -0.52 -20.47 22.60
CA ASP A 93 -1.54 -21.19 23.37
C ASP A 93 -1.58 -20.67 24.83
N MET A 94 -2.77 -20.37 25.33
CA MET A 94 -2.97 -19.77 26.65
C MET A 94 -2.36 -20.61 27.79
N ASN A 95 -2.30 -21.94 27.66
CA ASN A 95 -1.68 -22.82 28.65
C ASN A 95 -0.15 -22.85 28.57
N CYS A 96 0.40 -22.36 27.45
CA CYS A 96 1.83 -22.24 27.21
C CYS A 96 2.34 -20.79 27.32
N CYS A 97 1.45 -19.80 27.43
CA CYS A 97 1.85 -18.39 27.48
C CYS A 97 2.54 -18.04 28.80
N PRO A 98 3.79 -17.54 28.78
CA PRO A 98 4.46 -17.07 29.99
C PRO A 98 3.92 -15.74 30.53
N CYS A 99 2.97 -15.12 29.82
CA CYS A 99 2.43 -13.80 30.14
C CYS A 99 1.53 -13.77 31.38
N GLY A 100 0.97 -14.92 31.80
CA GLY A 100 0.17 -15.04 33.03
C GLY A 100 -1.12 -14.21 33.06
N ARG A 101 -1.63 -13.79 31.88
CA ARG A 101 -2.81 -12.93 31.72
C ARG A 101 -3.97 -13.65 31.02
N HIS A 102 -4.14 -14.93 31.33
CA HIS A 102 -5.23 -15.77 30.83
C HIS A 102 -6.08 -16.25 31.99
N PRO A 103 -7.40 -16.45 31.78
CA PRO A 103 -8.29 -17.01 32.79
C PRO A 103 -7.92 -18.44 33.20
#